data_AF-A0A963J3Z6-F1
#
_entry.id   AF-A0A963J3Z6-F1
#
_cell.length_a   1.000
_cell.length_b   1.000
_cell.length_c   1.000
_cell.angle_alpha   90.00
_cell.angle_beta   90.00
_cell.angle_gamma   90.00
#
_symmetry.space_group_name_H-M   'P 1'
#
loop_
_entity.id
_entity.type
_entity.pdbx_description
1 polymer ?
#
loop_
_entity_poly.entity_id
_entity_poly.type
_entity_poly.pdbx_seq_one_letter_code
_entity_poly.pdbx_strand_id
1 'polypeptide(L)'
;IGADMHDFGRSMLLCTMAHALPHHHVAWEWFGYGQTLALLPMNDDPVTGAHRSCVVLTLPHHALESLTDMDETAFGQDLTRRFDQRLGAMQLASTRHLYPLVGVRPHRLVAQRFACVGDAAVGMHPVTAHGFNFGLRGIATLAGELRAAHAAGQDIAAPQLL
;
A
#
# COMPACT_ATOMS: atom_id res chain seq x y z
N ILE A 1 -6.94 22.07 10.48
CA ILE A 1 -7.31 21.91 9.06
C ILE A 1 -8.32 20.77 8.99
N GLY A 2 -9.51 20.99 8.45
CA GLY A 2 -10.49 19.90 8.25
C GLY A 2 -10.10 19.01 7.07
N ALA A 3 -10.68 17.82 6.97
CA ALA A 3 -10.47 16.91 5.86
C ALA A 3 -11.76 16.18 5.50
N ASP A 4 -11.91 15.86 4.21
CA ASP A 4 -12.96 14.99 3.71
C ASP A 4 -12.42 13.57 3.61
N MET A 5 -13.24 12.59 3.99
CA MET A 5 -12.93 11.18 3.88
C MET A 5 -13.87 10.54 2.86
N HIS A 6 -13.33 9.73 1.97
CA HIS A 6 -14.08 9.00 0.97
C HIS A 6 -13.74 7.51 1.07
N ASP A 7 -14.70 6.73 1.56
CA ASP A 7 -14.60 5.27 1.58
C ASP A 7 -14.94 4.72 0.18
N PHE A 8 -14.00 3.97 -0.40
CA PHE A 8 -14.18 3.34 -1.71
C PHE A 8 -14.99 2.02 -1.65
N GLY A 9 -15.45 1.61 -0.47
CA GLY A 9 -16.24 0.39 -0.26
C GLY A 9 -15.41 -0.90 -0.43
N ARG A 10 -14.08 -0.78 -0.51
CA ARG A 10 -13.15 -1.88 -0.74
C ARG A 10 -12.05 -1.90 0.30
N SER A 11 -11.48 -3.07 0.55
CA SER A 11 -10.33 -3.26 1.42
C SER A 11 -9.26 -4.06 0.72
N MET A 12 -8.01 -3.86 1.15
CA MET A 12 -6.85 -4.65 0.74
C MET A 12 -6.52 -5.64 1.86
N LEU A 13 -6.36 -6.91 1.50
CA LEU A 13 -5.73 -7.92 2.33
C LEU A 13 -4.29 -8.11 1.88
N LEU A 14 -3.36 -8.02 2.83
CA LEU A 14 -1.93 -8.20 2.60
C LEU A 14 -1.44 -9.39 3.42
N CYS A 15 -0.64 -10.23 2.79
CA CYS A 15 0.08 -11.30 3.46
C CYS A 15 1.30 -11.71 2.64
N THR A 16 2.29 -12.28 3.32
CA THR A 16 3.37 -13.04 2.67
C THR A 16 2.90 -14.47 2.44
N MET A 17 3.04 -14.93 1.20
CA MET A 17 2.78 -16.30 0.79
C MET A 17 4.09 -16.97 0.38
N ALA A 18 4.35 -18.16 0.90
CA ALA A 18 5.33 -19.08 0.34
C ALA A 18 4.70 -19.84 -0.83
N HIS A 19 5.47 -20.17 -1.85
CA HIS A 19 4.97 -20.84 -3.05
C HIS A 19 6.01 -21.78 -3.68
N ALA A 20 5.53 -22.69 -4.53
CA ALA A 20 6.32 -23.83 -5.00
C ALA A 20 7.26 -23.50 -6.17
N LEU A 21 6.93 -22.48 -6.97
CA LEU A 21 7.69 -22.11 -8.17
C LEU A 21 8.26 -20.69 -8.03
N PRO A 22 9.47 -20.43 -8.55
CA PRO A 22 10.08 -19.11 -8.44
C PRO A 22 9.25 -18.04 -9.17
N HIS A 23 9.13 -16.85 -8.56
CA HIS A 23 8.49 -15.69 -9.18
C HIS A 23 9.41 -14.94 -10.16
N HIS A 24 10.67 -15.37 -10.34
CA HIS A 24 11.66 -14.80 -11.26
C HIS A 24 11.85 -13.28 -11.14
N HIS A 25 11.73 -12.74 -9.92
CA HIS A 25 11.74 -11.31 -9.63
C HIS A 25 10.73 -10.48 -10.45
N VAL A 26 9.63 -11.08 -10.91
CA VAL A 26 8.57 -10.38 -11.65
C VAL A 26 7.43 -10.01 -10.70
N ALA A 27 7.05 -8.74 -10.70
CA ALA A 27 5.82 -8.27 -10.04
C ALA A 27 4.64 -8.41 -10.99
N TRP A 28 3.52 -8.95 -10.49
CA TRP A 28 2.31 -9.16 -11.28
C TRP A 28 1.15 -8.37 -10.70
N GLU A 29 0.28 -7.89 -11.59
CA GLU A 29 -1.00 -7.32 -11.24
C GLU A 29 -2.07 -7.90 -12.17
N TRP A 30 -3.15 -8.40 -11.58
CA TRP A 30 -4.31 -8.96 -12.26
C TRP A 30 -5.58 -8.24 -11.86
N PHE A 31 -6.29 -7.79 -12.90
CA PHE A 31 -7.62 -7.20 -12.78
C PHE A 31 -8.66 -8.26 -13.10
N GLY A 32 -9.27 -8.82 -12.07
CA GLY A 32 -10.37 -9.77 -12.19
C GLY A 32 -11.72 -9.09 -11.99
N TYR A 33 -12.80 -9.79 -12.33
CA TYR A 33 -14.15 -9.29 -12.04
C TYR A 33 -14.34 -9.16 -10.52
N GLY A 34 -14.58 -7.93 -10.06
CA GLY A 34 -14.79 -7.64 -8.63
C GLY A 34 -13.54 -7.66 -7.75
N GLN A 35 -12.36 -7.99 -8.29
CA GLN A 35 -11.14 -8.14 -7.50
C GLN A 35 -9.90 -7.61 -8.22
N THR A 36 -8.92 -7.16 -7.43
CA THR A 36 -7.56 -6.89 -7.94
C THR A 36 -6.58 -7.73 -7.13
N LEU A 37 -5.67 -8.39 -7.83
CA LEU A 37 -4.62 -9.22 -7.26
C LEU A 37 -3.29 -8.60 -7.63
N ALA A 38 -2.42 -8.38 -6.66
CA ALA A 38 -1.03 -8.07 -6.93
C ALA A 38 -0.11 -9.05 -6.20
N LEU A 39 1.01 -9.36 -6.84
CA LEU A 39 2.04 -10.22 -6.33
C LEU A 39 3.38 -9.49 -6.45
N LEU A 40 3.99 -9.21 -5.31
CA LEU A 40 5.26 -8.50 -5.22
C LEU A 40 6.34 -9.50 -4.81
N PRO A 41 7.37 -9.71 -5.66
CA PRO A 41 8.43 -10.67 -5.38
C PRO A 41 9.19 -10.25 -4.12
N MET A 42 9.50 -11.22 -3.26
CA MET A 42 10.37 -11.01 -2.10
C MET A 42 11.66 -11.78 -2.30
N ASN A 43 12.64 -11.57 -1.42
CA ASN A 43 13.74 -12.52 -1.34
C ASN A 43 13.22 -13.85 -0.80
N ASP A 44 13.79 -14.95 -1.29
CA ASP A 44 13.52 -16.28 -0.75
C ASP A 44 13.78 -16.34 0.76
N ASP A 45 13.11 -17.26 1.42
CA ASP A 45 13.26 -17.42 2.86
C ASP A 45 14.71 -17.78 3.21
N PRO A 46 15.40 -17.02 4.08
CA PRO A 46 16.82 -17.23 4.33
C PRO A 46 17.13 -18.52 5.09
N VAL A 47 16.13 -19.16 5.70
CA VAL A 47 16.29 -20.39 6.49
C VAL A 47 15.85 -21.61 5.69
N THR A 48 14.65 -21.54 5.09
CA THR A 48 14.03 -22.68 4.40
C THR A 48 14.32 -22.70 2.89
N GLY A 49 14.78 -21.59 2.32
CA GLY A 49 14.95 -21.42 0.88
C GLY A 49 13.63 -21.34 0.11
N ALA A 50 12.49 -21.24 0.78
CA ALA A 50 11.18 -21.21 0.14
C ALA A 50 10.98 -19.90 -0.64
N HIS A 51 10.45 -20.01 -1.85
CA HIS A 51 10.07 -18.85 -2.64
C HIS A 51 8.90 -18.12 -2.00
N ARG A 52 8.96 -16.78 -1.96
CA ARG A 52 8.00 -15.97 -1.22
C ARG A 52 7.60 -14.72 -1.99
N SER A 53 6.35 -14.31 -1.79
CA SER A 53 5.86 -13.04 -2.34
C SER A 53 4.86 -12.38 -1.42
N CYS A 54 4.85 -11.06 -1.41
CA CYS A 54 3.79 -10.29 -0.77
C CYS A 54 2.60 -10.27 -1.73
N VAL A 55 1.48 -10.83 -1.28
CA VAL A 55 0.21 -10.82 -1.98
C VAL A 55 -0.63 -9.66 -1.48
N VAL A 56 -1.21 -8.92 -2.41
CA VAL A 56 -2.21 -7.89 -2.13
C VAL A 56 -3.50 -8.27 -2.85
N LEU A 57 -4.55 -8.53 -2.10
CA LEU A 57 -5.88 -8.86 -2.61
C LEU A 57 -6.85 -7.72 -2.28
N THR A 58 -7.38 -7.06 -3.30
CA THR A 58 -8.39 -6.01 -3.14
C THR A 58 -9.77 -6.55 -3.46
N LEU A 59 -10.70 -6.42 -2.51
CA LEU A 59 -12.08 -6.89 -2.63
C LEU A 59 -13.06 -5.91 -1.96
N PRO A 60 -14.37 -6.01 -2.24
CA PRO A 60 -15.40 -5.38 -1.41
C PRO A 60 -15.26 -5.81 0.06
N HIS A 61 -15.56 -4.91 1.01
CA HIS A 61 -15.38 -5.16 2.44
C HIS A 61 -16.01 -6.48 2.91
N HIS A 62 -17.29 -6.70 2.58
CA HIS A 62 -18.03 -7.91 2.99
C HIS A 62 -17.42 -9.22 2.47
N ALA A 63 -16.69 -9.19 1.35
CA ALA A 63 -16.10 -10.38 0.78
C ALA A 63 -14.84 -10.82 1.54
N LEU A 64 -14.19 -9.90 2.27
CA LEU A 64 -12.94 -10.16 2.99
C LEU A 64 -13.15 -10.82 4.35
N GLU A 65 -14.31 -10.63 4.98
CA GLU A 65 -14.65 -11.30 6.25
C GLU A 65 -14.54 -12.82 6.11
N SER A 66 -15.07 -13.36 5.01
CA SER A 66 -14.97 -14.80 4.72
C SER A 66 -13.52 -15.29 4.57
N LEU A 67 -12.59 -14.45 4.12
CA LEU A 67 -11.17 -14.79 3.90
C LEU A 67 -10.33 -14.69 5.17
N THR A 68 -10.69 -13.78 6.07
CA THR A 68 -10.03 -13.64 7.38
C THR A 68 -10.39 -14.80 8.31
N ASP A 69 -11.58 -15.37 8.16
CA ASP A 69 -12.07 -16.46 9.01
C ASP A 69 -11.64 -17.86 8.54
N MET A 70 -11.12 -17.97 7.31
CA MET A 70 -10.57 -19.23 6.80
C MET A 70 -9.36 -19.69 7.64
N ASP A 71 -9.23 -21.01 7.79
CA ASP A 71 -7.97 -21.59 8.24
C ASP A 71 -6.86 -21.37 7.19
N GLU A 72 -5.60 -21.53 7.61
CA GLU A 72 -4.44 -21.24 6.76
C GLU A 72 -4.35 -22.15 5.53
N THR A 73 -4.84 -23.38 5.63
CA THR A 73 -4.79 -24.35 4.52
C THR A 73 -5.81 -23.98 3.45
N ALA A 74 -7.05 -23.71 3.85
CA ALA A 74 -8.12 -23.24 2.97
C ALA A 74 -7.74 -21.90 2.32
N PHE A 75 -7.15 -20.98 3.09
CA PHE A 75 -6.67 -19.69 2.58
C PHE A 75 -5.58 -19.86 1.51
N GLY A 76 -4.61 -20.75 1.74
CA GLY A 76 -3.57 -21.07 0.76
C GLY A 76 -4.15 -21.63 -0.55
N GLN A 77 -5.10 -22.57 -0.44
CA GLN A 77 -5.79 -23.13 -1.60
C GLN A 77 -6.60 -22.07 -2.37
N ASP A 78 -7.28 -21.17 -1.67
CA ASP A 78 -8.04 -20.08 -2.29
C ASP A 78 -7.13 -19.12 -3.07
N LEU A 79 -6.00 -18.70 -2.48
CA LEU A 79 -5.03 -17.86 -3.16
C LEU A 79 -4.37 -18.57 -4.34
N THR A 80 -3.99 -19.85 -4.20
CA THR A 80 -3.50 -20.67 -5.33
C THR A 80 -4.49 -20.67 -6.49
N ARG A 81 -5.79 -20.81 -6.20
CA ARG A 81 -6.84 -20.77 -7.23
C ARG A 81 -6.98 -19.37 -7.85
N ARG A 82 -6.95 -18.30 -7.05
CA ARG A 82 -7.05 -16.91 -7.56
C ARG A 82 -5.89 -16.52 -8.47
N PHE A 83 -4.69 -17.01 -8.17
CA PHE A 83 -3.50 -16.82 -8.99
C PHE A 83 -3.35 -17.88 -10.11
N ASP A 84 -4.41 -18.65 -10.38
CA ASP A 84 -4.46 -19.63 -11.48
C ASP A 84 -3.29 -20.63 -11.44
N GLN A 85 -2.88 -21.01 -10.23
CA GLN A 85 -1.77 -21.94 -9.95
C GLN A 85 -0.41 -21.56 -10.56
N ARG A 86 -0.22 -20.31 -10.98
CA ARG A 86 0.98 -19.90 -11.75
C ARG A 86 2.29 -20.00 -10.99
N LEU A 87 2.26 -19.90 -9.67
CA LEU A 87 3.41 -20.16 -8.79
C LEU A 87 3.28 -21.50 -8.04
N GLY A 88 2.38 -22.37 -8.48
CA GLY A 88 2.06 -23.63 -7.84
C GLY A 88 1.27 -23.47 -6.53
N ALA A 89 1.42 -24.45 -5.64
CA ALA A 89 0.78 -24.43 -4.33
C ALA A 89 1.33 -23.27 -3.48
N MET A 90 0.42 -22.53 -2.84
CA MET A 90 0.72 -21.38 -1.99
C MET A 90 0.35 -21.68 -0.55
N GLN A 91 1.19 -21.23 0.38
CA GLN A 91 1.01 -21.41 1.82
C GLN A 91 1.20 -20.07 2.52
N LEU A 92 0.38 -19.80 3.53
CA LEU A 92 0.50 -18.58 4.31
C LEU A 92 1.81 -18.61 5.12
N ALA A 93 2.62 -17.57 4.99
CA ALA A 93 3.93 -17.47 5.66
C ALA A 93 3.99 -16.28 6.65
N SER A 94 2.85 -15.65 6.94
CA SER A 94 2.75 -14.48 7.83
C SER A 94 1.32 -14.27 8.31
N THR A 95 1.09 -13.27 9.15
CA THR A 95 -0.27 -12.82 9.48
C THR A 95 -0.96 -12.16 8.28
N ARG A 96 -2.31 -12.22 8.28
CA ARG A 96 -3.16 -11.51 7.32
C ARG A 96 -3.45 -10.11 7.85
N HIS A 97 -3.20 -9.08 7.04
CA HIS A 97 -3.45 -7.69 7.39
C HIS A 97 -4.54 -7.11 6.49
N LEU A 98 -5.52 -6.43 7.08
CA LEU A 98 -6.62 -5.81 6.37
C LEU A 98 -6.51 -4.29 6.46
N TYR A 99 -6.59 -3.60 5.32
CA TYR A 99 -6.60 -2.14 5.24
C TYR A 99 -7.79 -1.65 4.43
N PRO A 100 -8.70 -0.84 5.02
CA PRO A 100 -9.78 -0.23 4.27
C PRO A 100 -9.23 0.82 3.29
N LEU A 101 -9.78 0.84 2.07
CA LEU A 101 -9.40 1.84 1.08
C LEU A 101 -10.23 3.10 1.31
N VAL A 102 -9.61 4.04 2.02
CA VAL A 102 -10.19 5.35 2.31
C VAL A 102 -9.27 6.43 1.77
N GLY A 103 -9.80 7.28 0.89
CA GLY A 103 -9.15 8.49 0.45
C GLY A 103 -9.38 9.62 1.46
N VAL A 104 -8.31 10.30 1.87
CA VAL A 104 -8.38 11.47 2.77
C VAL A 104 -7.90 12.71 2.02
N ARG A 105 -8.74 13.74 1.94
CA ARG A 105 -8.38 15.00 1.31
C ARG A 105 -8.44 16.13 2.32
N PRO A 106 -7.31 16.75 2.72
CA PRO A 106 -7.37 17.93 3.56
C PRO A 106 -8.01 19.09 2.79
N HIS A 107 -8.82 19.91 3.48
CA HIS A 107 -9.46 21.09 2.89
C HIS A 107 -8.44 22.14 2.47
N ARG A 108 -7.26 22.15 3.12
CA ARG A 108 -6.12 23.02 2.82
C ARG A 108 -4.83 22.25 3.05
N LEU A 109 -3.85 22.44 2.17
CA LEU A 109 -2.52 21.89 2.38
C LEU A 109 -1.66 22.78 3.28
N VAL A 110 -1.97 24.06 3.37
CA VAL A 110 -1.17 25.07 4.07
C VAL A 110 -2.06 25.94 4.95
N ALA A 111 -1.53 26.36 6.09
CA ALA A 111 -2.11 27.38 6.95
C ALA A 111 -0.99 28.25 7.56
N GLN A 112 -1.33 29.20 8.43
CA GLN A 112 -0.33 30.07 9.06
C GLN A 112 0.72 29.24 9.78
N ARG A 113 1.95 29.25 9.24
CA ARG A 113 3.11 28.50 9.74
C ARG A 113 2.87 26.99 9.85
N PHE A 114 2.10 26.42 8.91
CA PHE A 114 1.75 25.00 8.90
C PHE A 114 1.64 24.49 7.47
N ALA A 115 2.19 23.30 7.19
CA ALA A 115 2.02 22.59 5.93
C ALA A 115 1.73 21.09 6.19
N CYS A 116 0.74 20.55 5.50
CA CYS A 116 0.49 19.11 5.39
C CYS A 116 1.48 18.51 4.39
N VAL A 117 2.06 17.36 4.74
CA VAL A 117 2.93 16.56 3.86
C VAL A 117 2.63 15.08 4.00
N GLY A 118 3.05 14.27 3.02
CA GLY A 118 2.82 12.83 3.04
C GLY A 118 1.34 12.48 2.99
N ASP A 119 0.95 11.46 3.74
CA ASP A 119 -0.43 10.95 3.78
C ASP A 119 -1.42 12.01 4.33
N ALA A 120 -0.94 12.98 5.11
CA ALA A 120 -1.76 14.12 5.55
C ALA A 120 -2.09 15.12 4.43
N ALA A 121 -1.33 15.08 3.32
CA ALA A 121 -1.53 15.91 2.13
C ALA A 121 -2.21 15.16 0.98
N VAL A 122 -1.94 13.85 0.89
CA VAL A 122 -2.30 13.01 -0.27
C VAL A 122 -2.97 11.73 0.21
N GLY A 123 -4.29 11.76 0.42
CA GLY A 123 -5.06 10.52 0.55
C GLY A 123 -5.45 9.99 -0.82
N MET A 124 -4.52 9.28 -1.45
CA MET A 124 -4.72 8.66 -2.75
C MET A 124 -5.51 7.35 -2.66
N HIS A 125 -6.11 6.96 -3.80
CA HIS A 125 -6.58 5.60 -4.02
C HIS A 125 -5.38 4.62 -3.96
N PRO A 126 -5.38 3.60 -3.08
CA PRO A 126 -4.15 2.83 -2.77
C PRO A 126 -3.61 1.97 -3.90
N VAL A 127 -4.40 1.74 -4.96
CA VAL A 127 -4.02 0.87 -6.09
C VAL A 127 -2.75 1.36 -6.82
N THR A 128 -2.41 2.65 -6.74
CA THR A 128 -1.22 3.16 -7.44
C THR A 128 0.09 2.85 -6.72
N ALA A 129 0.08 2.36 -5.48
CA ALA A 129 1.27 2.11 -4.66
C ALA A 129 2.29 3.28 -4.58
N HIS A 130 1.85 4.51 -4.87
CA HIS A 130 2.74 5.68 -4.94
C HIS A 130 2.64 6.61 -3.71
N GLY A 131 1.76 6.33 -2.74
CA GLY A 131 1.54 7.21 -1.57
C GLY A 131 2.84 7.53 -0.83
N PHE A 132 3.59 6.49 -0.46
CA PHE A 132 4.89 6.63 0.19
C PHE A 132 5.88 7.44 -0.66
N ASN A 133 5.98 7.14 -1.96
CA ASN A 133 6.91 7.82 -2.87
C ASN A 133 6.57 9.31 -3.04
N PHE A 134 5.29 9.66 -3.16
CA PHE A 134 4.86 11.06 -3.19
C PHE A 134 5.12 11.75 -1.86
N GLY A 135 4.90 11.06 -0.74
CA GLY A 135 5.19 11.60 0.58
C GLY A 135 6.68 11.93 0.76
N LEU A 136 7.57 11.01 0.40
CA LEU A 136 9.01 11.24 0.43
C LEU A 136 9.42 12.42 -0.45
N ARG A 137 8.89 12.48 -1.68
CA ARG A 137 9.19 13.58 -2.61
C ARG A 137 8.70 14.93 -2.06
N GLY A 138 7.48 14.99 -1.52
CA GLY A 138 6.94 16.20 -0.90
C GLY A 138 7.77 16.67 0.28
N ILE A 139 8.18 15.75 1.15
CA ILE A 139 9.06 16.04 2.30
C ILE A 139 10.42 16.56 1.82
N ALA A 140 11.04 15.91 0.83
CA ALA A 140 12.33 16.32 0.30
C ALA A 140 12.28 17.73 -0.32
N THR A 141 11.22 18.03 -1.09
CA THR A 141 10.99 19.37 -1.64
C THR A 141 10.83 20.40 -0.54
N LEU A 142 9.92 20.18 0.42
CA LEU A 142 9.67 21.14 1.50
C LEU A 142 10.94 21.37 2.35
N ALA A 143 11.66 20.31 2.70
CA ALA A 143 12.90 20.42 3.46
C ALA A 143 13.99 21.21 2.70
N GLY A 144 14.05 21.06 1.38
CA GLY A 144 14.94 21.84 0.51
C GLY A 144 14.63 23.33 0.54
N GLU A 145 13.37 23.71 0.34
CA GLU A 145 12.92 25.11 0.36
C GLU A 145 13.12 25.76 1.73
N LEU A 146 12.76 25.05 2.82
CA LEU A 146 12.96 25.54 4.18
C LEU A 146 14.44 25.81 4.50
N ARG A 147 15.34 24.93 4.05
CA ARG A 147 16.79 25.14 4.21
C ARG A 147 17.29 26.35 3.44
N ALA A 148 16.82 26.55 2.20
CA ALA A 148 17.21 27.68 1.37
C ALA A 148 16.75 29.01 1.99
N ALA A 149 15.50 29.08 2.44
CA ALA A 149 14.96 30.26 3.12
C ALA A 149 15.70 30.56 4.43
N HIS A 150 16.01 29.54 5.23
CA HIS A 150 16.79 29.70 6.45
C HIS A 150 18.19 30.26 6.16
N ALA A 151 18.88 29.74 5.14
CA ALA A 151 20.21 30.21 4.75
C ALA A 151 20.18 31.66 4.23
N ALA A 152 19.08 32.09 3.62
CA ALA A 152 18.86 33.46 3.16
C ALA A 152 18.36 34.42 4.27
N GLY A 153 18.18 33.95 5.51
CA GLY A 153 17.62 34.75 6.61
C GLY A 153 16.14 35.11 6.44
N GLN A 154 15.41 34.38 5.59
CA GLN A 154 13.99 34.56 5.34
C GLN A 154 13.15 33.80 6.36
N ASP A 155 11.89 34.21 6.55
CA ASP A 155 10.95 33.45 7.40
C ASP A 155 10.60 32.12 6.72
N ILE A 156 11.06 31.02 7.31
CA ILE A 156 10.81 29.65 6.84
C ILE A 156 9.32 29.28 6.81
N ALA A 157 8.48 30.06 7.47
CA ALA A 157 7.04 29.80 7.55
C ALA A 157 6.22 30.81 6.72
N ALA A 158 6.86 31.56 5.83
CA ALA A 158 6.20 32.49 4.93
C ALA A 158 5.17 31.77 4.04
N PRO A 159 3.95 32.32 3.86
CA PRO A 159 2.91 31.70 3.03
C PRO A 159 3.28 31.52 1.55
N GLN A 160 4.28 32.23 1.05
CA GLN A 160 4.78 32.09 -0.32
C GLN A 160 5.73 30.89 -0.47
N LEU A 161 6.29 30.40 0.63
CA LEU A 161 7.17 29.23 0.67
C LEU A 161 6.37 27.95 0.90
N LEU A 162 5.45 27.98 1.87
CA LEU A 162 4.58 26.85 2.21
C LEU A 162 3.49 26.64 1.16
#